data_AF-A0A662LVE5-F1
#
_entry.id   AF-A0A662LVE5-F1
#
_cell.length_a   1.000
_cell.length_b   1.000
_cell.length_c   1.000
_cell.angle_alpha   90.00
_cell.angle_beta   90.00
_cell.angle_gamma   90.00
#
_symmetry.space_group_name_H-M   'P 1'
#
loop_
_entity.id
_entity.type
_entity.pdbx_description
1 polymer ?
#
loop_
_entity_poly.entity_id
_entity_poly.type
_entity_poly.pdbx_seq_one_letter_code
_entity_poly.pdbx_strand_id
1 'polypeptide(L)' 'GDKAILYLYTNATYVFGSQIGERKEIFGRVIPEVGAPGVISFTSPKAYVDIIYTLQ' A
#
# COMPACT_ATOMS: atom_id res chain seq x y z
N GLY A 1 -4.55 19.74 13.52
CA GLY A 1 -4.10 18.34 13.36
C GLY A 1 -4.01 18.11 11.89
N ASP A 2 -2.80 18.06 11.37
CA ASP A 2 -2.55 18.16 9.93
C ASP A 2 -2.63 16.79 9.29
N LYS A 3 -3.23 16.72 8.11
CA LYS A 3 -3.37 15.48 7.35
C LYS A 3 -2.39 15.53 6.18
N ALA A 4 -1.49 14.56 6.12
CA ALA A 4 -0.64 14.33 4.96
C ALA A 4 -1.12 13.07 4.23
N ILE A 5 -1.10 13.11 2.90
CA ILE A 5 -1.35 11.95 2.04
C ILE A 5 -0.03 11.62 1.36
N LEU A 6 0.47 10.39 1.55
CA LEU A 6 1.62 9.88 0.81
C LEU A 6 1.11 9.14 -0.42
N TYR A 7 1.36 9.69 -1.60
CA TYR A 7 1.00 9.05 -2.86
C TYR A 7 2.21 8.31 -3.44
N LEU A 8 2.13 6.98 -3.50
CA LEU A 8 3.14 6.14 -4.13
C LEU A 8 2.74 5.90 -5.59
N TYR A 9 3.16 6.78 -6.51
CA TYR A 9 2.96 6.57 -7.94
C TYR A 9 4.02 5.62 -8.49
N THR A 10 3.81 4.32 -8.29
CA THR A 10 4.71 3.29 -8.79
C THR A 10 3.93 2.13 -9.40
N ASN A 11 4.48 1.53 -10.45
CA ASN A 11 3.95 0.29 -10.97
C ASN A 11 4.41 -0.84 -10.05
N ALA A 12 3.45 -1.58 -9.48
CA ALA A 12 3.71 -2.73 -8.61
C ALA A 12 4.70 -3.73 -9.25
N THR A 13 4.71 -3.88 -10.58
CA THR A 13 5.66 -4.75 -11.27
C THR A 13 7.12 -4.32 -11.06
N TYR A 14 7.43 -3.03 -10.98
CA TYR A 14 8.80 -2.58 -10.71
C TYR A 14 9.25 -2.82 -9.27
N VAL A 15 8.29 -2.86 -8.34
CA VAL A 15 8.58 -3.05 -6.90
C VAL A 15 8.61 -4.53 -6.53
N PHE A 16 7.63 -5.30 -7.00
CA PHE A 16 7.41 -6.69 -6.62
C PHE A 16 7.75 -7.70 -7.72
N GLY A 17 8.25 -7.26 -8.88
CA GLY A 17 8.51 -8.09 -10.05
C GLY A 17 7.23 -8.58 -10.76
N SER A 18 6.06 -8.30 -10.21
CA SER A 18 4.74 -8.69 -10.73
C SER A 18 3.66 -7.75 -10.18
N GLN A 19 2.44 -7.83 -10.73
CA GLN A 19 1.28 -7.14 -10.18
C GLN A 19 0.89 -7.74 -8.82
N ILE A 20 0.27 -6.94 -7.96
CA ILE A 20 -0.31 -7.46 -6.70
C ILE A 20 -1.51 -8.33 -7.07
N GLY A 21 -1.40 -9.64 -6.82
CA GLY A 21 -2.51 -10.59 -7.04
C GLY A 21 -3.58 -10.51 -5.95
N GLU A 22 -4.66 -11.25 -6.15
CA GLU A 22 -5.77 -11.36 -5.17
C GLU A 22 -5.34 -12.06 -3.88
N ARG A 23 -5.92 -11.66 -2.74
CA ARG A 23 -5.69 -12.25 -1.41
C ARG A 23 -4.22 -12.27 -0.98
N LYS A 24 -3.47 -11.24 -1.32
CA LYS A 24 -2.08 -11.04 -0.90
C LYS A 24 -2.03 -10.09 0.27
N GLU A 25 -1.40 -10.53 1.35
CA GLU A 25 -1.06 -9.67 2.47
C GLU A 25 0.17 -8.83 2.11
N ILE A 26 0.02 -7.51 2.21
CA ILE A 26 1.06 -6.53 1.95
C ILE A 26 1.22 -5.71 3.22
N PHE A 27 2.45 -5.58 3.69
CA PHE A 27 2.75 -4.75 4.85
C PHE A 27 4.04 -3.96 4.62
N GLY A 28 4.17 -2.84 5.31
CA GLY A 28 5.30 -1.93 5.22
C GLY A 28 5.31 -0.95 6.38
N ARG A 29 6.44 -0.28 6.55
CA ARG A 29 6.59 0.77 7.55
C ARG A 29 7.04 2.06 6.89
N VAL A 30 6.40 3.16 7.25
CA VAL A 30 6.82 4.52 6.90
C VAL A 30 7.66 5.03 8.07
N ILE A 31 8.96 5.13 7.86
CA ILE A 31 9.91 5.55 8.89
C ILE A 31 10.27 7.02 8.64
N PRO A 32 9.87 7.94 9.53
CA PRO A 32 10.29 9.34 9.44
C PRO A 32 11.75 9.50 9.90
N GLU A 33 12.38 10.58 9.50
CA GLU A 33 13.73 10.94 9.96
C GLU A 33 13.81 11.09 11.48
N VAL A 34 12.74 11.64 12.08
CA VAL A 34 12.58 11.76 13.53
C VAL A 34 11.14 11.38 13.90
N GLY A 35 10.97 10.51 14.90
CA GLY A 35 9.67 10.11 15.43
C GLY A 35 9.38 8.62 15.34
N ALA A 36 8.13 8.24 15.65
CA ALA A 36 7.68 6.85 15.61
C ALA A 36 7.27 6.42 14.19
N PRO A 37 7.55 5.17 13.79
CA PRO A 37 7.18 4.67 12.47
C PRO A 37 5.66 4.45 12.36
N GLY A 38 5.11 4.78 11.20
CA GLY A 38 3.76 4.37 10.80
C GLY A 38 3.78 2.98 10.15
N VAL A 39 2.70 2.21 10.33
CA VAL A 39 2.54 0.89 9.71
C VAL A 39 1.46 0.97 8.63
N ILE A 40 1.72 0.36 7.48
CA ILE A 40 0.74 0.08 6.43
C ILE A 40 0.60 -1.44 6.38
N SER A 41 -0.61 -1.97 6.47
CA SER A 41 -0.86 -3.41 6.37
C SER A 41 -2.24 -3.64 5.81
N PHE A 42 -2.31 -4.23 4.62
CA PHE A 42 -3.58 -4.53 3.97
C PHE A 42 -3.55 -5.89 3.29
N THR A 43 -4.72 -6.47 3.09
CA THR A 43 -4.89 -7.66 2.24
C THR A 43 -5.61 -7.27 0.97
N SER A 44 -5.05 -7.60 -0.19
CA SER A 44 -5.70 -7.33 -1.47
C SER A 44 -7.02 -8.10 -1.61
N PRO A 45 -7.99 -7.55 -2.35
CA PRO A 45 -9.34 -8.12 -2.41
C PRO A 45 -9.35 -9.50 -3.06
N LYS A 46 -10.48 -10.20 -2.89
CA LYS A 46 -10.72 -11.51 -3.51
C LYS A 46 -10.89 -11.44 -5.03
N ALA A 47 -11.33 -10.30 -5.55
CA ALA A 47 -11.52 -10.08 -6.98
C ALA A 47 -11.34 -8.60 -7.29
N TYR A 48 -10.68 -8.30 -8.40
CA TYR A 48 -10.58 -6.94 -8.91
C TYR A 48 -11.75 -6.66 -9.87
N VAL A 49 -12.79 -5.96 -9.40
CA VAL A 49 -14.00 -5.56 -10.18
C VAL A 49 -13.98 -4.12 -10.73
N ASP A 50 -13.08 -3.27 -10.25
CA ASP A 50 -12.86 -1.86 -10.61
C ASP A 50 -11.34 -1.52 -10.78
N ILE A 51 -10.99 -0.27 -11.01
CA ILE A 51 -9.61 0.24 -11.13
C ILE A 51 -9.13 0.82 -9.79
N ILE A 52 -10.05 1.33 -8.95
CA ILE A 52 -9.73 1.98 -7.67
C ILE A 52 -10.29 1.15 -6.51
N TYR A 53 -9.44 0.85 -5.53
CA TYR A 53 -9.81 0.12 -4.31
C TYR A 53 -9.35 0.86 -3.08
N THR A 54 -10.22 0.92 -2.07
CA THR A 54 -9.87 1.42 -0.74
C THR A 54 -9.45 0.23 0.12
N LEU A 55 -8.20 0.26 0.60
CA LEU A 55 -7.60 -0.73 1.50
C LEU A 55 -7.05 0.02 2.72
N GLN A 56 -7.07 -0.62 3.89
CA GLN A 56 -6.58 -0.05 5.15
C GLN A 56 -5.60 -1.01 5.81
#